data_AF-A0A1I3V4U9-F1
#
_entry.id   AF-A0A1I3V4U9-F1
#
_cell.length_a   1.000
_cell.length_b   1.000
_cell.length_c   1.000
_cell.angle_alpha   90.00
_cell.angle_beta   90.00
_cell.angle_gamma   90.00
#
_symmetry.space_group_name_H-M   'P 1'
#
loop_
_entity.id
_entity.type
_entity.pdbx_description
1 polymer ?
#
loop_
_entity_poly.entity_id
_entity_poly.type
_entity_poly.pdbx_seq_one_letter_code
_entity_poly.pdbx_strand_id
1 'polypeptide(L)'
;MIQKEKDFDEALKATFRQPATRLVIPKIEDPYNRFFFLLLQSDCPSLHEFWDQDEKKCDEQGLLATLPSLNHGENIMARFLMAVWFSDKREFDIREAAATLDLPRRRLIAEWLSDPFWP
;
A
#
# COMPACT_ATOMS: atom_id res chain seq x y z
N MET A 1 -13.70 5.51 -22.54
CA MET A 1 -13.14 5.83 -21.21
C MET A 1 -14.08 5.44 -20.06
N ILE A 2 -15.40 5.43 -20.24
CA ILE A 2 -16.41 5.18 -19.17
C ILE A 2 -16.50 3.71 -18.68
N GLN A 3 -16.03 2.73 -19.47
CA GLN A 3 -16.18 1.30 -19.10
C GLN A 3 -15.18 0.85 -18.03
N LYS A 4 -13.93 1.31 -18.09
CA LYS A 4 -12.86 0.87 -17.17
C LYS A 4 -13.11 1.33 -15.72
N GLU A 5 -13.73 2.49 -15.56
CA GLU A 5 -14.04 3.10 -14.26
C GLU A 5 -15.22 2.40 -13.58
N LYS A 6 -16.22 1.97 -14.37
CA LYS A 6 -17.32 1.11 -13.89
C LYS A 6 -16.83 -0.27 -13.43
N ASP A 7 -15.93 -0.87 -14.20
CA ASP A 7 -15.38 -2.19 -13.88
C ASP A 7 -14.55 -2.14 -12.57
N PHE A 8 -13.89 -1.01 -12.29
CA PHE A 8 -13.14 -0.78 -11.05
C PHE A 8 -14.05 -0.63 -9.82
N ASP A 9 -15.10 0.19 -9.93
CA ASP A 9 -16.09 0.39 -8.87
C ASP A 9 -16.86 -0.89 -8.53
N GLU A 10 -17.14 -1.72 -9.54
CA GLU A 10 -17.83 -3.00 -9.36
C GLU A 10 -16.93 -4.04 -8.69
N ALA A 11 -15.63 -4.07 -9.04
CA ALA A 11 -14.63 -4.91 -8.39
C ALA A 11 -14.40 -4.54 -6.92
N LEU A 12 -14.40 -3.24 -6.59
CA LEU A 12 -14.30 -2.77 -5.21
C LEU A 12 -15.52 -3.24 -4.39
N LYS A 13 -16.74 -3.05 -4.89
CA LYS A 13 -17.98 -3.45 -4.19
C LYS A 13 -18.07 -4.96 -3.96
N ALA A 14 -17.55 -5.78 -4.88
CA ALA A 14 -17.51 -7.23 -4.73
C ALA A 14 -16.54 -7.69 -3.62
N THR A 15 -15.45 -6.96 -3.42
CA THR A 15 -14.38 -7.29 -2.47
C THR A 15 -14.79 -7.06 -1.01
N PHE A 16 -15.61 -6.04 -0.73
CA PHE A 16 -16.05 -5.69 0.64
C PHE A 16 -17.10 -6.63 1.26
N ARG A 17 -17.55 -7.69 0.56
CA ARG A 17 -18.71 -8.51 0.98
C ARG A 17 -18.40 -9.92 1.51
N GLN A 18 -17.15 -10.34 1.65
CA GLN A 18 -16.85 -11.73 2.03
C GLN A 18 -15.89 -11.84 3.22
N PRO A 19 -16.16 -12.75 4.20
CA PRO A 19 -15.23 -13.03 5.27
C PRO A 19 -14.10 -13.93 4.78
N ALA A 20 -12.86 -13.53 5.05
CA ALA A 20 -11.62 -14.30 4.87
C ALA A 20 -11.45 -14.97 3.50
N THR A 21 -11.81 -14.27 2.42
CA THR A 21 -11.37 -14.65 1.08
C THR A 21 -9.97 -14.10 0.88
N ARG A 22 -9.03 -14.99 0.52
CA ARG A 22 -7.69 -14.68 -0.01
C ARG A 22 -7.74 -13.34 -0.74
N LEU A 23 -6.91 -12.37 -0.35
CA LEU A 23 -6.70 -11.15 -1.12
C LEU A 23 -6.21 -11.60 -2.51
N VAL A 24 -7.13 -11.80 -3.44
CA VAL A 24 -6.80 -11.87 -4.85
C VAL A 24 -6.55 -10.43 -5.20
N ILE A 25 -5.31 -9.97 -4.98
CA ILE A 25 -4.83 -8.76 -5.61
C ILE A 25 -5.10 -8.99 -7.10
N PRO A 26 -6.01 -8.24 -7.74
CA PRO A 26 -6.23 -8.42 -9.16
C PRO A 26 -4.86 -8.28 -9.83
N LYS A 27 -4.59 -9.04 -10.91
CA LYS A 27 -3.44 -8.75 -11.77
C LYS A 27 -3.71 -7.41 -12.46
N ILE A 28 -3.57 -6.34 -11.70
CA ILE A 28 -3.56 -4.99 -12.20
C ILE A 28 -2.20 -4.86 -12.89
N GLU A 29 -2.20 -4.84 -14.21
CA GLU A 29 -0.96 -4.75 -14.99
C GLU A 29 -0.24 -3.42 -14.73
N ASP A 30 -0.98 -2.37 -14.38
CA ASP A 30 -0.44 -1.04 -14.09
C ASP A 30 0.13 -0.97 -12.65
N PRO A 31 1.45 -0.76 -12.49
CA PRO A 31 2.10 -0.81 -11.18
C PRO A 31 1.70 0.37 -10.27
N TYR A 32 1.27 1.51 -10.83
CA TYR A 32 0.70 2.61 -10.04
C TYR A 32 -0.61 2.16 -9.37
N ASN A 33 -1.54 1.59 -10.13
CA ASN A 33 -2.79 1.08 -9.55
C ASN A 33 -2.56 -0.07 -8.54
N ARG A 34 -1.54 -0.91 -8.74
CA ARG A 34 -1.11 -1.89 -7.72
C ARG A 34 -0.66 -1.22 -6.43
N PHE A 35 0.07 -0.11 -6.53
CA PHE A 35 0.47 0.67 -5.35
C PHE A 35 -0.71 1.30 -4.65
N PHE A 36 -1.64 1.94 -5.36
CA PHE A 36 -2.82 2.53 -4.71
C PHE A 36 -3.68 1.46 -4.04
N PHE A 37 -3.79 0.27 -4.64
CA PHE A 37 -4.41 -0.86 -3.96
C PHE A 37 -3.64 -1.26 -2.69
N LEU A 38 -2.31 -1.38 -2.74
CA LEU A 38 -1.47 -1.67 -1.58
C LEU A 38 -1.62 -0.62 -0.47
N LEU A 39 -1.66 0.67 -0.82
CA LEU A 39 -1.86 1.79 0.09
C LEU A 39 -3.21 1.66 0.80
N LEU A 40 -4.29 1.42 0.07
CA LEU A 40 -5.63 1.21 0.64
C LEU A 40 -5.70 0.00 1.59
N GLN A 41 -4.94 -1.07 1.30
CA GLN A 41 -4.89 -2.28 2.14
C GLN A 41 -3.94 -2.15 3.35
N SER A 42 -3.12 -1.09 3.42
CA SER A 42 -2.13 -0.90 4.50
C SER A 42 -2.74 -0.64 5.88
N ASP A 43 -4.05 -0.35 5.93
CA ASP A 43 -4.77 0.04 7.15
C ASP A 43 -4.09 1.21 7.89
N CYS A 44 -3.63 2.19 7.11
CA CYS A 44 -3.01 3.43 7.60
C CYS A 44 -3.64 4.64 6.89
N PRO A 45 -4.88 5.04 7.25
CA PRO A 45 -5.60 6.11 6.54
C PRO A 45 -4.86 7.46 6.54
N SER A 46 -4.09 7.74 7.60
CA SER A 46 -3.24 8.94 7.72
C SER A 46 -2.15 9.02 6.67
N LEU A 47 -1.79 7.90 6.02
CA LEU A 47 -0.76 7.89 4.99
C LEU A 47 -1.32 8.23 3.60
N HIS A 48 -2.64 8.18 3.41
CA HIS A 48 -3.22 8.32 2.08
C HIS A 48 -3.02 9.72 1.48
N GLU A 49 -2.94 10.76 2.32
CA GLU A 49 -2.79 12.15 1.87
C GLU A 49 -1.45 12.44 1.18
N PHE A 50 -0.44 11.58 1.39
CA PHE A 50 0.90 11.79 0.82
C PHE A 50 1.06 11.24 -0.59
N TRP A 51 0.06 10.53 -1.15
CA TRP A 51 0.10 10.02 -2.51
C TRP A 51 -1.10 10.51 -3.33
N ASP A 52 -0.80 11.19 -4.43
CA ASP A 52 -1.80 11.66 -5.38
C ASP A 52 -1.95 10.64 -6.52
N GLN A 53 -3.15 10.07 -6.64
CA GLN A 53 -3.46 9.06 -7.65
C GLN A 53 -3.58 9.63 -9.07
N ASP A 54 -4.07 10.85 -9.21
CA ASP A 54 -4.27 11.47 -10.52
C ASP A 54 -2.95 11.99 -11.07
N GLU A 55 -2.15 12.62 -10.21
CA GLU A 55 -0.83 13.15 -10.58
C GLU A 55 0.29 12.10 -10.56
N LYS A 56 0.04 10.92 -9.98
CA LYS A 56 1.04 9.86 -9.75
C LYS A 56 2.27 10.40 -9.03
N LYS A 57 2.06 11.14 -7.93
CA LYS A 57 3.11 11.77 -7.14
C LYS A 57 3.04 11.39 -5.68
N CYS A 58 4.17 11.51 -5.00
CA CYS A 58 4.26 11.41 -3.55
C CYS A 58 4.81 12.72 -2.98
N ASP A 59 4.14 13.26 -1.95
CA ASP A 59 4.71 14.31 -1.10
C ASP A 59 5.70 13.69 -0.10
N GLU A 60 6.91 13.43 -0.60
CA GLU A 60 7.98 12.84 0.20
C GLU A 60 8.34 13.71 1.41
N GLN A 61 8.34 15.03 1.25
CA GLN A 61 8.77 15.95 2.31
C GLN A 61 7.75 15.99 3.43
N GLY A 62 6.46 16.07 3.11
CA GLY A 62 5.37 15.98 4.08
C GLY A 62 5.38 14.64 4.82
N LEU A 63 5.60 13.54 4.10
CA LEU A 63 5.65 12.21 4.69
C LEU A 63 6.84 12.05 5.65
N LEU A 64 8.03 12.47 5.25
CA LEU A 64 9.23 12.44 6.10
C LEU A 64 9.06 13.29 7.37
N ALA A 65 8.41 14.45 7.26
CA ALA A 65 8.10 15.31 8.42
C ALA A 65 7.10 14.65 9.39
N THR A 66 6.26 13.74 8.89
CA THR A 66 5.21 13.07 9.67
C THR A 66 5.71 11.82 10.39
N LEU A 67 6.75 11.15 9.85
CA LEU A 67 7.32 9.91 10.43
C LEU A 67 7.52 9.94 11.96
N PRO A 68 8.06 10.99 12.59
CA PRO A 68 8.28 11.02 14.04
C PRO A 68 6.99 11.03 14.87
N SER A 69 5.86 11.41 14.26
CA SER A 69 4.55 11.49 14.92
C SER A 69 3.71 10.21 14.78
N LEU A 70 4.06 9.34 13.84
CA LEU A 70 3.39 8.07 13.61
C LEU A 70 3.67 7.10 14.76
N ASN A 71 2.69 6.23 15.04
CA ASN A 71 2.97 5.10 15.92
C ASN A 71 3.96 4.14 15.26
N HIS A 72 4.60 3.29 16.06
CA HIS A 72 5.68 2.43 15.57
C HIS A 72 5.28 1.55 14.36
N GLY A 73 4.07 0.98 14.37
CA GLY A 73 3.56 0.17 13.26
C GLY A 73 3.26 0.98 12.01
N GLU A 74 2.65 2.16 12.16
CA GLU A 74 2.43 3.11 11.06
C GLU A 74 3.74 3.59 10.45
N ASN A 75 4.76 3.84 11.27
CA ASN A 75 6.07 4.26 10.81
C ASN A 75 6.73 3.18 9.94
N ILE A 76 6.65 1.91 10.36
CA ILE A 76 7.12 0.77 9.55
C ILE A 76 6.34 0.68 8.23
N MET A 77 5.02 0.84 8.25
CA MET A 77 4.20 0.82 7.03
C MET A 77 4.48 2.00 6.10
N ALA A 78 4.72 3.20 6.64
CA ALA A 78 5.11 4.37 5.85
C ALA A 78 6.45 4.12 5.14
N ARG A 79 7.46 3.62 5.85
CA ARG A 79 8.76 3.26 5.28
C ARG A 79 8.64 2.17 4.22
N PHE A 80 7.80 1.16 4.46
CA PHE A 80 7.49 0.13 3.48
C PHE A 80 6.89 0.73 2.19
N LEU A 81 5.84 1.53 2.30
CA LEU A 81 5.19 2.18 1.16
C LEU A 81 6.16 3.09 0.40
N MET A 82 7.02 3.85 1.10
CA MET A 82 8.08 4.63 0.47
C MET A 82 9.08 3.75 -0.29
N ALA A 83 9.51 2.64 0.30
CA ALA A 83 10.44 1.70 -0.35
C ALA A 83 9.83 1.11 -1.63
N VAL A 84 8.53 0.79 -1.63
CA VAL A 84 7.81 0.33 -2.82
C VAL A 84 7.70 1.44 -3.87
N TRP A 85 7.29 2.64 -3.47
CA TRP A 85 7.03 3.75 -4.40
C TRP A 85 8.30 4.24 -5.11
N PHE A 86 9.40 4.38 -4.38
CA PHE A 86 10.61 5.00 -4.91
C PHE A 86 11.65 4.00 -5.41
N SER A 87 11.38 2.69 -5.30
CA SER A 87 12.32 1.62 -5.68
C SER A 87 13.71 1.77 -5.06
N ASP A 88 13.79 2.41 -3.89
CA ASP A 88 15.03 2.69 -3.17
C ASP A 88 15.13 1.86 -1.89
N LYS A 89 16.36 1.62 -1.43
CA LYS A 89 16.70 0.96 -0.16
C LYS A 89 16.49 1.90 1.04
N ARG A 90 15.48 2.76 0.99
CA ARG A 90 15.06 3.52 2.16
C ARG A 90 14.68 2.55 3.29
N GLU A 91 14.73 3.06 4.52
CA GLU A 91 14.82 2.40 5.84
C GLU A 91 13.76 1.33 6.21
N PHE A 92 13.21 0.57 5.26
CA PHE A 92 12.33 -0.54 5.55
C PHE A 92 13.13 -1.77 6.00
N ASP A 93 13.04 -2.08 7.29
CA ASP A 93 13.59 -3.32 7.87
C ASP A 93 12.50 -4.39 7.97
N ILE A 94 12.62 -5.44 7.14
CA ILE A 94 11.72 -6.59 7.15
C ILE A 94 11.71 -7.35 8.49
N ARG A 95 12.83 -7.35 9.23
CA ARG A 95 12.94 -8.02 10.53
C ARG A 95 12.14 -7.25 11.58
N GLU A 96 12.22 -5.92 11.56
CA GLU A 96 11.43 -5.04 12.42
C GLU A 96 9.93 -5.21 12.11
N ALA A 97 9.57 -5.21 10.83
CA ALA A 97 8.20 -5.45 10.38
C ALA A 97 7.65 -6.80 10.87
N ALA A 98 8.44 -7.87 10.79
CA ALA A 98 8.03 -9.20 11.23
C ALA A 98 7.80 -9.29 12.76
N ALA A 99 8.55 -8.51 13.55
CA ALA A 99 8.49 -8.49 15.00
C ALA A 99 7.36 -7.59 15.55
N THR A 100 7.09 -6.47 14.89
CA THR A 100 6.18 -5.42 15.40
C THR A 100 4.78 -5.49 14.80
N LEU A 101 4.65 -5.78 13.50
CA LEU A 101 3.36 -5.65 12.82
C LEU A 101 2.39 -6.77 13.18
N ASP A 102 1.10 -6.45 13.09
CA ASP A 102 0.03 -7.42 13.25
C ASP A 102 -0.07 -8.38 12.05
N LEU A 103 -0.96 -9.37 12.14
CA LEU A 103 -1.09 -10.37 11.09
C LEU A 103 -1.55 -9.79 9.74
N PRO A 104 -2.54 -8.87 9.67
CA PRO A 104 -2.94 -8.25 8.41
C PRO A 104 -1.80 -7.54 7.68
N ARG A 105 -1.05 -6.66 8.36
CA ARG A 105 0.03 -5.89 7.72
C ARG A 105 1.21 -6.78 7.31
N ARG A 106 1.53 -7.82 8.09
CA ARG A 106 2.54 -8.81 7.70
C ARG A 106 2.15 -9.61 6.46
N ARG A 107 0.86 -9.97 6.33
CA ARG A 107 0.36 -10.65 5.13
C ARG A 107 0.49 -9.76 3.91
N LEU A 108 0.13 -8.48 4.02
CA LEU A 108 0.27 -7.52 2.93
C LEU A 108 1.72 -7.43 2.41
N ILE A 109 2.68 -7.32 3.32
CA ILE A 109 4.12 -7.31 2.98
C ILE A 109 4.55 -8.65 2.35
N ALA A 110 4.09 -9.78 2.90
CA ALA A 110 4.43 -11.10 2.36
C ALA A 110 3.85 -11.33 0.95
N GLU A 111 2.65 -10.82 0.68
CA GLU A 111 2.03 -10.85 -0.64
C GLU A 111 2.82 -10.00 -1.63
N TRP A 112 3.24 -8.79 -1.25
CA TRP A 112 4.15 -7.98 -2.08
C TRP A 112 5.50 -8.67 -2.31
N LEU A 113 6.11 -9.28 -1.29
CA LEU A 113 7.39 -10.00 -1.44
C LEU A 113 7.31 -11.19 -2.40
N SER A 114 6.13 -11.82 -2.51
CA SER A 114 5.91 -12.98 -3.37
C SER A 114 5.76 -12.61 -4.85
N ASP A 115 5.34 -11.37 -5.14
CA ASP A 115 5.20 -10.81 -6.48
C ASP A 115 5.50 -9.30 -6.45
N PRO A 116 6.79 -8.92 -6.33
CA PRO A 116 7.18 -7.53 -6.11
C PRO A 116 6.91 -6.67 -7.34
N PHE A 117 6.57 -5.41 -7.08
CA PHE A 117 6.34 -4.40 -8.10
C PHE A 117 6.84 -3.03 -7.62
N TRP A 118 7.04 -2.11 -8.58
CA TRP A 118 7.40 -0.72 -8.37
C TRP A 118 6.62 0.16 -9.36
N PRO A 119 5.94 1.22 -8.90
CA PRO A 119 5.17 2.17 -9.73
C PRO A 119 5.97 2.83 -10.86
#